data_AF-A0A955YAQ0-F1
#
_entry.id   AF-A0A955YAQ0-F1
#
_cell.length_a   1.000
_cell.length_b   1.000
_cell.length_c   1.000
_cell.angle_alpha   90.00
_cell.angle_beta   90.00
_cell.angle_gamma   90.00
#
_symmetry.space_group_name_H-M   'P 1'
#
loop_
_entity.id
_entity.type
_entity.pdbx_description
1 polymer ?
#
loop_
_entity_poly.entity_id
_entity_poly.type
_entity_poly.pdbx_seq_one_letter_code
_entity_poly.pdbx_strand_id
1 'polypeptide(L)'
;MPTGDGLWIESAEGVFLHRGTTTLEVTADGEPTHGLALGRLGSTRVIWTASGVHAVAVTVAGDGLAIATSHAMFDTVDAIAADDAGAAFALVRGWLVERDEDGTWTRIDPGEPVRELYGDGLSPAVWARTDTGWLVHEAGVWRSLVIDAVPTGSVDGAGRMLFLEEGEAIRVGTGRPVVLVDPPDGPVVLPVTVGIAPTRTDDLGALTARLVGAGSPLPLAVDTVDGVSTVELDPADHPAGLYDLEVEVAYGASSSVATTPVILGAFAPRWDTFVRPLYEDRCFACHGADIQPFLGTRDAWMANFTAVLANVAADPPVMPPDAGDALTPLEVDLLEAWAADGFPQ
;
A
#
# COMPACT_ATOMS: atom_id res chain seq x y z
N MET A 1 1.82 4.59 -15.40
CA MET A 1 3.26 4.33 -15.15
C MET A 1 4.08 5.52 -15.65
N PRO A 2 5.18 5.93 -15.01
CA PRO A 2 5.53 7.36 -14.95
C PRO A 2 6.85 7.77 -15.61
N THR A 3 7.46 6.96 -16.47
CA THR A 3 8.57 7.37 -17.34
C THR A 3 8.11 7.70 -18.78
N GLY A 4 6.79 7.81 -18.99
CA GLY A 4 6.14 7.90 -20.31
C GLY A 4 5.35 6.64 -20.65
N ASP A 5 4.50 6.73 -21.67
CA ASP A 5 3.78 5.57 -22.23
C ASP A 5 4.80 4.61 -22.87
N GLY A 6 5.13 3.50 -22.21
CA GLY A 6 6.05 2.51 -22.75
C GLY A 6 6.18 1.28 -21.86
N LEU A 7 6.55 0.16 -22.47
CA LEU A 7 6.84 -1.10 -21.81
C LEU A 7 8.36 -1.29 -21.75
N TRP A 8 8.89 -1.36 -20.54
CA TRP A 8 10.28 -1.77 -20.30
C TRP A 8 10.36 -3.29 -20.30
N ILE A 9 11.36 -3.83 -21.01
CA ILE A 9 11.53 -5.27 -21.21
C ILE A 9 12.99 -5.59 -20.90
N GLU A 10 13.20 -6.51 -19.96
CA GLU A 10 14.51 -7.15 -19.77
C GLU A 10 14.51 -8.50 -20.49
N SER A 11 15.60 -8.81 -21.18
CA SER A 11 15.82 -10.09 -21.85
C SER A 11 17.29 -10.50 -21.77
N ALA A 12 17.63 -11.67 -22.28
CA ALA A 12 19.02 -12.13 -22.39
C ALA A 12 19.88 -11.26 -23.34
N GLU A 13 19.27 -10.49 -24.24
CA GLU A 13 19.97 -9.57 -25.15
C GLU A 13 20.17 -8.18 -24.56
N GLY A 14 19.41 -7.85 -23.51
CA GLY A 14 19.55 -6.61 -22.76
C GLY A 14 18.21 -5.98 -22.38
N VAL A 15 18.26 -4.69 -22.02
CA VAL A 15 17.10 -3.89 -21.62
C VAL A 15 16.59 -3.04 -22.78
N PHE A 16 15.27 -3.03 -22.98
CA PHE A 16 14.59 -2.32 -24.05
C PHE A 16 13.42 -1.49 -23.53
N LEU A 17 13.17 -0.36 -24.20
CA LEU A 17 11.93 0.42 -24.08
C LEU A 17 11.11 0.28 -25.36
N HIS A 18 9.94 -0.32 -25.26
CA HIS A 18 8.96 -0.39 -26.35
C HIS A 18 7.88 0.69 -26.20
N ARG A 19 7.71 1.53 -27.22
CA ARG A 19 6.77 2.65 -27.24
C ARG A 19 6.11 2.79 -28.61
N GLY A 20 4.79 2.60 -28.67
CA GLY A 20 4.05 2.61 -29.93
C GLY A 20 4.52 1.49 -30.85
N THR A 21 5.21 1.84 -31.94
CA THR A 21 5.78 0.88 -32.91
C THR A 21 7.31 0.81 -32.82
N THR A 22 7.92 1.53 -31.90
CA THR A 22 9.38 1.68 -31.79
C THR A 22 9.88 0.91 -30.58
N THR A 23 11.00 0.20 -30.75
CA THR A 23 11.77 -0.40 -29.65
C THR A 23 13.15 0.24 -29.62
N LEU A 24 13.53 0.74 -28.45
CA LEU A 24 14.82 1.37 -28.19
C LEU A 24 15.62 0.46 -27.25
N GLU A 25 16.82 0.08 -27.66
CA GLU A 25 17.76 -0.65 -26.81
C GLU A 25 18.50 0.32 -25.89
N VAL A 26 18.65 -0.07 -24.63
CA VAL A 26 19.46 0.65 -23.67
C VAL A 26 20.90 0.14 -23.76
N THR A 27 21.80 1.01 -24.20
CA THR A 27 23.23 0.72 -24.22
C THR A 27 23.99 1.72 -23.36
N ALA A 28 25.11 1.27 -22.79
CA ALA A 28 26.05 2.11 -22.07
C ALA A 28 27.46 1.81 -22.59
N ASP A 29 28.16 2.87 -23.02
CA ASP A 29 29.48 2.77 -23.68
C ASP A 29 29.50 1.81 -24.89
N GLY A 30 28.37 1.67 -25.58
CA GLY A 30 28.21 0.81 -26.76
C GLY A 30 27.95 -0.66 -26.44
N GLU A 31 27.83 -1.03 -25.17
CA GLU A 31 27.50 -2.38 -24.71
C GLU A 31 26.02 -2.45 -24.29
N PRO A 32 25.34 -3.58 -24.54
CA PRO A 32 24.00 -3.83 -24.00
C PRO A 32 23.98 -3.77 -22.48
N THR A 33 22.84 -3.36 -21.93
CA THR A 33 22.63 -3.31 -20.48
C THR A 33 21.73 -4.46 -20.00
N HIS A 34 21.86 -4.88 -18.75
CA HIS A 34 21.06 -5.92 -18.09
C HIS A 34 20.61 -5.48 -16.69
N GLY A 35 19.65 -6.18 -16.10
CA GLY A 35 19.01 -5.75 -14.86
C GLY A 35 18.10 -4.54 -15.10
N LEU A 36 16.89 -4.59 -14.54
CA LEU A 36 15.91 -3.52 -14.68
C LEU A 36 15.31 -3.19 -13.33
N ALA A 37 15.56 -1.97 -12.84
CA ALA A 37 14.89 -1.46 -11.64
C ALA A 37 14.36 -0.04 -11.87
N LEU A 38 13.10 0.19 -11.52
CA LEU A 38 12.56 1.56 -11.43
C LEU A 38 13.15 2.23 -10.19
N GLY A 39 13.62 3.47 -10.30
CA GLY A 39 14.12 4.22 -9.15
C GLY A 39 14.06 5.73 -9.36
N ARG A 40 14.88 6.47 -8.60
CA ARG A 40 14.96 7.93 -8.69
C ARG A 40 16.38 8.48 -8.68
N LEU A 41 16.54 9.65 -9.28
CA LEU A 41 17.67 10.56 -9.12
C LEU A 41 17.13 11.93 -8.72
N GLY A 42 17.18 12.23 -7.42
CA GLY A 42 16.46 13.36 -6.85
C GLY A 42 14.95 13.24 -7.13
N SER A 43 14.35 14.26 -7.73
CA SER A 43 12.93 14.23 -8.11
C SER A 43 12.65 13.50 -9.42
N THR A 44 13.68 13.07 -10.16
CA THR A 44 13.53 12.48 -11.49
C THR A 44 13.41 10.97 -11.38
N ARG A 45 12.36 10.38 -11.97
CA ARG A 45 12.25 8.93 -12.12
C ARG A 45 13.21 8.44 -13.18
N VAL A 46 13.91 7.34 -12.88
CA VAL A 46 14.90 6.73 -13.76
C VAL A 46 14.68 5.22 -13.82
N ILE A 47 15.22 4.60 -14.87
CA ILE A 47 15.48 3.17 -14.88
C ILE A 47 16.95 2.96 -14.53
N TRP A 48 17.20 2.21 -13.47
CA TRP A 48 18.52 1.69 -13.15
C TRP A 48 18.75 0.38 -13.91
N THR A 49 19.94 0.27 -14.50
CA THR A 49 20.40 -0.90 -15.24
C THR A 49 21.92 -1.02 -15.13
N ALA A 50 22.49 -2.15 -15.53
CA ALA A 50 23.91 -2.44 -15.44
C ALA A 50 24.54 -2.68 -16.81
N SER A 51 25.81 -2.33 -16.99
CA SER A 51 26.61 -2.73 -18.16
C SER A 51 28.05 -2.99 -17.75
N GLY A 52 28.44 -4.26 -17.78
CA GLY A 52 29.75 -4.70 -17.29
C GLY A 52 29.97 -4.25 -15.85
N VAL A 53 30.88 -3.30 -15.63
CA VAL A 53 31.20 -2.75 -14.31
C VAL A 53 30.39 -1.50 -13.96
N HIS A 54 29.49 -1.01 -14.81
CA HIS A 54 28.77 0.23 -14.59
C HIS A 54 27.36 -0.01 -14.06
N ALA A 55 26.95 0.77 -13.06
CA ALA A 55 25.54 1.02 -12.76
C ALA A 55 25.11 2.32 -13.47
N VAL A 56 24.01 2.27 -14.21
CA VAL A 56 23.58 3.31 -15.13
C VAL A 56 22.14 3.69 -14.82
N ALA A 57 21.87 4.99 -14.69
CA ALA A 57 20.51 5.51 -14.63
C ALA A 57 20.12 6.09 -15.99
N VAL A 58 18.96 5.69 -16.50
CA VAL A 58 18.45 6.07 -17.81
C VAL A 58 17.13 6.79 -17.66
N THR A 59 16.96 7.89 -18.39
CA THR A 59 15.71 8.64 -18.50
C THR A 59 15.19 8.61 -19.93
N VAL A 60 13.89 8.84 -20.08
CA VAL A 60 13.26 9.08 -21.39
C VAL A 60 13.37 10.58 -21.69
N ALA A 61 14.00 10.92 -22.82
CA ALA A 61 14.23 12.29 -23.26
C ALA A 61 13.65 12.48 -24.67
N GLY A 62 12.43 13.02 -24.75
CA GLY A 62 11.70 13.14 -26.01
C GLY A 62 11.32 11.76 -26.57
N ASP A 63 11.82 11.47 -27.78
CA ASP A 63 11.61 10.19 -28.47
C ASP A 63 12.76 9.19 -28.24
N GLY A 64 13.73 9.53 -27.38
CA GLY A 64 14.94 8.74 -27.14
C GLY A 64 15.20 8.43 -25.66
N LEU A 65 16.34 7.78 -25.44
CA LEU A 65 16.88 7.46 -24.13
C LEU A 65 18.10 8.35 -23.84
N ALA A 66 18.28 8.75 -22.58
CA ALA A 66 19.44 9.50 -22.12
C ALA A 66 20.02 8.87 -20.85
N ILE A 67 21.35 8.72 -20.82
CA ILE A 67 22.07 8.33 -19.59
C ILE A 67 22.11 9.56 -18.68
N ALA A 68 21.41 9.49 -17.55
CA ALA A 68 21.40 10.54 -16.53
C ALA A 68 22.65 10.46 -15.63
N THR A 69 23.09 9.25 -15.31
CA THR A 69 24.36 9.00 -14.61
C THR A 69 24.90 7.62 -14.92
N SER A 70 26.22 7.46 -14.82
CA SER A 70 26.93 6.19 -14.91
C SER A 70 28.02 6.16 -13.84
N HIS A 71 28.10 5.06 -13.09
CA HIS A 71 29.09 4.88 -12.04
C HIS A 71 29.81 3.56 -12.22
N ALA A 72 31.14 3.61 -12.35
CA ALA A 72 31.98 2.43 -12.42
C ALA A 72 32.15 1.80 -11.03
N MET A 73 31.71 0.55 -10.89
CA MET A 73 31.96 -0.30 -9.74
C MET A 73 33.35 -0.91 -9.81
N PHE A 74 33.75 -1.53 -8.69
CA PHE A 74 35.04 -2.19 -8.59
C PHE A 74 35.11 -3.53 -9.34
N ASP A 75 33.97 -4.07 -9.79
CA ASP A 75 33.87 -5.29 -10.60
C ASP A 75 32.51 -5.33 -11.34
N THR A 76 32.21 -6.43 -12.02
CA THR A 76 30.95 -6.62 -12.75
C THR A 76 29.73 -6.49 -11.84
N VAL A 77 28.72 -5.76 -12.32
CA VAL A 77 27.42 -5.64 -11.66
C VAL A 77 26.53 -6.79 -12.12
N ASP A 78 26.19 -7.69 -11.22
CA ASP A 78 25.43 -8.91 -11.48
C ASP A 78 23.91 -8.65 -11.48
N ALA A 79 23.45 -7.72 -10.63
CA ALA A 79 22.04 -7.35 -10.49
C ALA A 79 21.88 -5.93 -9.95
N ILE A 80 20.72 -5.32 -10.19
CA ILE A 80 20.34 -4.01 -9.67
C ILE A 80 18.91 -4.04 -9.13
N ALA A 81 18.69 -3.31 -8.03
CA ALA A 81 17.38 -3.03 -7.45
C ALA A 81 17.30 -1.57 -7.00
N ALA A 82 16.11 -1.10 -6.65
CA ALA A 82 15.90 0.22 -6.05
C ALA A 82 14.65 0.18 -5.16
N ASP A 83 14.56 1.14 -4.25
CA ASP A 83 13.41 1.36 -3.37
C ASP A 83 12.67 2.66 -3.69
N ASP A 84 11.59 2.92 -2.95
CA ASP A 84 10.72 4.10 -3.10
C ASP A 84 11.34 5.41 -2.56
N ALA A 85 12.30 5.30 -1.64
CA ALA A 85 13.13 6.39 -1.14
C ALA A 85 14.12 6.88 -2.21
N GLY A 86 14.38 6.06 -3.23
CA GLY A 86 15.25 6.38 -4.35
C GLY A 86 16.68 5.92 -4.16
N ALA A 87 16.96 5.10 -3.14
CA ALA A 87 18.21 4.38 -3.06
C ALA A 87 18.27 3.34 -4.19
N ALA A 88 19.48 3.11 -4.68
CA ALA A 88 19.74 2.08 -5.69
C ALA A 88 20.74 1.09 -5.11
N PHE A 89 20.52 -0.19 -5.37
CA PHE A 89 21.33 -1.28 -4.87
C PHE A 89 21.91 -2.04 -6.06
N ALA A 90 23.19 -2.39 -5.96
CA ALA A 90 23.90 -3.19 -6.95
C ALA A 90 24.54 -4.40 -6.28
N LEU A 91 24.41 -5.55 -6.92
CA LEU A 91 25.16 -6.75 -6.57
C LEU A 91 26.43 -6.79 -7.40
N VAL A 92 27.60 -6.80 -6.74
CA VAL A 92 28.91 -6.76 -7.38
C VAL A 92 29.76 -7.92 -6.85
N ARG A 93 29.77 -9.05 -7.56
CA ARG A 93 30.48 -10.30 -7.17
C ARG A 93 30.18 -10.76 -5.76
N GLY A 94 28.91 -10.75 -5.41
CA GLY A 94 28.42 -11.17 -4.10
C GLY A 94 28.49 -10.11 -3.01
N TRP A 95 29.03 -8.93 -3.31
CA TRP A 95 28.96 -7.77 -2.43
C TRP A 95 27.77 -6.90 -2.78
N LEU A 96 27.13 -6.36 -1.76
CA LEU A 96 26.07 -5.41 -1.93
C LEU A 96 26.64 -3.99 -1.89
N VAL A 97 26.21 -3.14 -2.81
CA VAL A 97 26.59 -1.74 -2.88
C VAL A 97 25.32 -0.90 -2.95
N GLU A 98 25.21 0.10 -2.09
CA GLU A 98 24.06 1.02 -2.04
C GLU A 98 24.48 2.41 -2.49
N ARG A 99 23.63 3.04 -3.29
CA ARG A 99 23.70 4.45 -3.64
C ARG A 99 22.79 5.23 -2.70
N ASP A 100 23.37 6.11 -1.91
CA ASP A 100 22.60 7.03 -1.05
C ASP A 100 21.96 8.19 -1.84
N GLU A 101 21.21 9.04 -1.12
CA GLU A 101 20.55 10.22 -1.69
C GLU A 101 21.54 11.23 -2.30
N ASP A 102 22.74 11.35 -1.72
CA ASP A 102 23.83 12.21 -2.20
C ASP A 102 24.52 11.64 -3.46
N GLY A 103 24.22 10.39 -3.80
CA GLY A 103 24.75 9.68 -4.95
C GLY A 103 26.09 9.00 -4.74
N THR A 104 26.50 8.83 -3.48
CA THR A 104 27.66 8.05 -3.11
C THR A 104 27.31 6.58 -3.10
N TRP A 105 28.15 5.77 -3.74
CA TRP A 105 28.05 4.32 -3.69
C TRP A 105 28.91 3.76 -2.57
N THR A 106 28.28 3.10 -1.61
CA THR A 106 28.93 2.52 -0.43
C THR A 106 28.72 1.01 -0.42
N ARG A 107 29.81 0.27 -0.21
CA ARG A 107 29.73 -1.17 -0.03
C ARG A 107 29.13 -1.50 1.34
N ILE A 108 28.17 -2.40 1.33
CA ILE A 108 27.54 -2.97 2.52
C ILE A 108 28.10 -4.36 2.74
N ASP A 109 28.40 -4.68 4.00
CA ASP A 109 28.72 -6.03 4.43
C ASP A 109 27.52 -6.59 5.22
N PRO A 110 26.66 -7.38 4.57
CA PRO A 110 25.52 -8.00 5.26
C PRO A 110 25.93 -9.22 6.09
N GLY A 111 27.22 -9.55 6.20
CA GLY A 111 27.75 -10.69 6.95
C GLY A 111 27.85 -11.99 6.14
N GLU A 112 27.21 -12.06 4.97
CA GLU A 112 27.24 -13.21 4.07
C GLU A 112 27.23 -12.76 2.59
N PRO A 113 27.77 -13.57 1.65
CA PRO A 113 27.66 -13.26 0.23
C PRO A 113 26.21 -13.21 -0.24
N VAL A 114 25.86 -12.17 -0.98
CA VAL A 114 24.57 -12.04 -1.67
C VAL A 114 24.63 -12.75 -3.02
N ARG A 115 23.54 -13.40 -3.43
CA ARG A 115 23.43 -14.16 -4.68
C ARG A 115 22.44 -13.55 -5.65
N GLU A 116 21.35 -13.02 -5.13
CA GLU A 116 20.26 -12.46 -5.90
C GLU A 116 19.78 -11.19 -5.20
N LEU A 117 19.24 -10.26 -5.98
CA LEU A 117 18.77 -8.96 -5.50
C LEU A 117 17.46 -8.63 -6.21
N TYR A 118 16.47 -8.19 -5.45
CA TYR A 118 15.12 -7.90 -5.91
C TYR A 118 14.60 -6.63 -5.27
N GLY A 119 13.92 -5.78 -6.04
CA GLY A 119 13.28 -4.58 -5.51
C GLY A 119 12.29 -4.02 -6.51
N ASP A 120 11.51 -3.06 -6.06
CA ASP A 120 10.57 -2.30 -6.88
C ASP A 120 10.66 -0.83 -6.47
N GLY A 121 10.77 0.08 -7.44
CA GLY A 121 10.94 1.52 -7.17
C GLY A 121 9.72 2.22 -6.55
N LEU A 122 8.64 1.48 -6.30
CA LEU A 122 7.46 1.92 -5.55
C LEU A 122 7.37 1.23 -4.18
N SER A 123 8.27 0.29 -3.90
CA SER A 123 8.33 -0.46 -2.66
C SER A 123 9.38 0.14 -1.71
N PRO A 124 9.10 0.21 -0.40
CA PRO A 124 10.10 0.57 0.60
C PRO A 124 11.11 -0.56 0.90
N ALA A 125 10.86 -1.76 0.37
CA ALA A 125 11.66 -2.94 0.64
C ALA A 125 12.51 -3.39 -0.57
N VAL A 126 13.75 -3.79 -0.29
CA VAL A 126 14.66 -4.49 -1.21
C VAL A 126 15.07 -5.81 -0.58
N TRP A 127 14.97 -6.89 -1.35
CA TRP A 127 15.24 -8.24 -0.90
C TRP A 127 16.53 -8.76 -1.51
N ALA A 128 17.36 -9.41 -0.70
CA ALA A 128 18.60 -10.03 -1.13
C ALA A 128 18.65 -11.48 -0.65
N ARG A 129 18.98 -12.40 -1.55
CA ARG A 129 19.19 -13.80 -1.19
C ARG A 129 20.65 -14.02 -0.81
N THR A 130 20.92 -14.70 0.28
CA THR A 130 22.27 -15.13 0.68
C THR A 130 22.44 -16.64 0.51
N ASP A 131 23.61 -17.16 0.89
CA ASP A 131 23.86 -18.60 0.92
C ASP A 131 23.00 -19.34 1.96
N THR A 132 22.58 -18.66 3.04
CA THR A 132 21.87 -19.30 4.15
C THR A 132 20.41 -18.88 4.32
N GLY A 133 19.98 -17.82 3.62
CA GLY A 133 18.61 -17.34 3.74
C GLY A 133 18.36 -16.06 2.96
N TRP A 134 17.56 -15.19 3.57
CA TRP A 134 17.10 -13.94 2.98
C TRP A 134 17.49 -12.76 3.85
N LEU A 135 17.76 -11.65 3.18
CA LEU A 135 17.88 -10.35 3.79
C LEU A 135 16.84 -9.43 3.17
N VAL A 136 16.34 -8.52 3.98
CA VAL A 136 15.42 -7.46 3.55
C VAL A 136 15.93 -6.15 4.08
N HIS A 137 16.05 -5.17 3.20
CA HIS A 137 16.31 -3.78 3.49
C HIS A 137 14.99 -3.05 3.56
N GLU A 138 14.72 -2.39 4.68
CA GLU A 138 13.57 -1.52 4.84
C GLU A 138 13.94 -0.41 5.82
N ALA A 139 13.60 0.83 5.50
CA ALA A 139 13.90 2.01 6.32
C ALA A 139 15.38 2.11 6.74
N GLY A 140 16.31 1.85 5.82
CA GLY A 140 17.75 1.98 6.04
C GLY A 140 18.40 0.83 6.82
N VAL A 141 17.68 -0.27 7.07
CA VAL A 141 18.17 -1.38 7.89
C VAL A 141 18.01 -2.71 7.17
N TRP A 142 19.10 -3.48 7.11
CA TRP A 142 19.08 -4.88 6.68
C TRP A 142 18.69 -5.81 7.82
N ARG A 143 17.79 -6.77 7.54
CA ARG A 143 17.33 -7.78 8.51
C ARG A 143 17.36 -9.16 7.86
N SER A 144 17.77 -10.17 8.61
CA SER A 144 17.74 -11.56 8.15
C SER A 144 16.36 -12.19 8.35
N LEU A 145 15.97 -12.99 7.37
CA LEU A 145 14.73 -13.77 7.33
C LEU A 145 15.08 -15.21 6.96
N VAL A 146 14.42 -16.15 7.63
CA VAL A 146 14.48 -17.58 7.30
C VAL A 146 13.20 -17.92 6.57
N ILE A 147 13.29 -18.14 5.27
CA ILE A 147 12.18 -18.52 4.40
C ILE A 147 12.64 -19.74 3.62
N ASP A 148 11.92 -20.86 3.78
CA ASP A 148 12.20 -22.11 3.08
C ASP A 148 11.36 -22.22 1.80
N ALA A 149 11.48 -21.21 0.94
CA ALA A 149 10.71 -21.13 -0.30
C ALA A 149 11.57 -20.60 -1.46
N VAL A 150 11.19 -20.96 -2.69
CA VAL A 150 11.90 -20.55 -3.91
C VAL A 150 11.30 -19.22 -4.39
N PRO A 151 12.11 -18.19 -4.66
CA PRO A 151 11.59 -16.91 -5.12
C PRO A 151 11.03 -17.05 -6.54
N THR A 152 9.94 -16.34 -6.84
CA THR A 152 9.55 -16.12 -8.25
C THR A 152 10.27 -14.93 -8.87
N GLY A 153 10.98 -14.16 -8.04
CA GLY A 153 11.82 -13.05 -8.45
C GLY A 153 11.10 -11.70 -8.58
N SER A 154 10.00 -11.48 -7.86
CA SER A 154 9.32 -10.18 -7.85
C SER A 154 8.98 -9.70 -6.44
N VAL A 155 9.13 -8.38 -6.27
CA VAL A 155 8.68 -7.62 -5.09
C VAL A 155 7.51 -6.76 -5.56
N ASP A 156 6.39 -6.78 -4.83
CA ASP A 156 5.25 -5.91 -5.15
C ASP A 156 5.42 -4.50 -4.55
N GLY A 157 4.58 -3.55 -4.96
CA GLY A 157 4.67 -2.16 -4.47
C GLY A 157 4.42 -1.98 -2.96
N ALA A 158 4.03 -3.05 -2.24
CA ALA A 158 3.94 -3.04 -0.78
C ALA A 158 5.20 -3.63 -0.11
N GLY A 159 6.25 -3.94 -0.88
CA GLY A 159 7.49 -4.53 -0.39
C GLY A 159 7.43 -6.00 -0.06
N ARG A 160 6.40 -6.71 -0.54
CA ARG A 160 6.27 -8.15 -0.32
C ARG A 160 6.89 -8.91 -1.47
N MET A 161 7.67 -9.93 -1.14
CA MET A 161 8.26 -10.82 -2.12
C MET A 161 7.35 -12.01 -2.40
N LEU A 162 7.21 -12.37 -3.68
CA LEU A 162 6.45 -13.54 -4.11
C LEU A 162 7.37 -14.77 -4.15
N PHE A 163 6.94 -15.84 -3.51
CA PHE A 163 7.62 -17.13 -3.47
C PHE A 163 6.70 -18.23 -4.02
N LEU A 164 7.31 -19.32 -4.48
CA LEU A 164 6.64 -20.59 -4.75
C LEU A 164 7.03 -21.59 -3.66
N GLU A 165 6.03 -22.06 -2.94
CA GLU A 165 6.16 -23.12 -1.93
C GLU A 165 5.15 -24.22 -2.28
N GLU A 166 5.65 -25.45 -2.47
CA GLU A 166 4.82 -26.62 -2.83
C GLU A 166 3.89 -26.43 -4.06
N GLY A 167 4.24 -25.51 -4.96
CA GLY A 167 3.44 -25.19 -6.16
C GLY A 167 2.39 -24.09 -5.93
N GLU A 168 2.28 -23.56 -4.72
CA GLU A 168 1.45 -22.42 -4.39
C GLU A 168 2.26 -21.12 -4.33
N ALA A 169 1.65 -20.04 -4.80
CA ALA A 169 2.27 -18.72 -4.77
C ALA A 169 1.94 -18.04 -3.45
N ILE A 170 2.96 -17.81 -2.61
CA ILE A 170 2.82 -17.12 -1.33
C ILE A 170 3.48 -15.75 -1.39
N ARG A 171 2.87 -14.76 -0.73
CA ARG A 171 3.47 -13.42 -0.57
C ARG A 171 4.00 -13.27 0.83
N VAL A 172 5.30 -12.98 0.94
CA VAL A 172 5.96 -12.77 2.21
C VAL A 172 6.35 -11.30 2.32
N GLY A 173 5.86 -10.63 3.36
CA GLY A 173 6.24 -9.26 3.70
C GLY A 173 7.00 -9.20 5.02
N THR A 174 7.71 -8.10 5.23
CA THR A 174 8.25 -7.71 6.54
C THR A 174 7.24 -6.96 7.39
N GLY A 175 6.26 -6.33 6.73
CA GLY A 175 5.12 -5.73 7.38
C GLY A 175 4.47 -6.76 8.32
N ARG A 176 4.15 -6.32 9.52
CA ARG A 176 3.49 -7.14 10.54
C ARG A 176 2.07 -6.61 10.70
N PRO A 177 1.18 -6.78 9.70
CA PRO A 177 -0.15 -6.21 9.79
C PRO A 177 -0.87 -6.71 11.03
N VAL A 178 -1.75 -5.87 11.56
CA VAL A 178 -2.82 -6.31 12.45
C VAL A 178 -4.10 -6.39 11.62
N VAL A 179 -4.89 -7.43 11.85
CA VAL A 179 -6.17 -7.63 11.17
C VAL A 179 -7.28 -7.59 12.22
N LEU A 180 -8.36 -6.87 11.90
CA LEU A 180 -9.60 -6.93 12.67
C LEU A 180 -10.44 -8.10 12.17
N VAL A 181 -10.87 -8.96 13.09
CA VAL A 181 -11.65 -10.17 12.80
C VAL A 181 -13.09 -9.92 13.22
N ASP A 182 -14.02 -10.17 12.29
CA ASP A 182 -15.45 -9.94 12.46
C ASP A 182 -15.80 -8.50 12.95
N PRO A 183 -15.27 -7.43 12.31
CA PRO A 183 -15.73 -6.08 12.61
C PRO A 183 -17.24 -5.95 12.28
N PRO A 184 -17.99 -5.10 13.00
CA PRO A 184 -19.41 -4.95 12.74
C PRO A 184 -19.65 -4.28 11.38
N ASP A 185 -20.53 -4.87 10.57
CA ASP A 185 -20.91 -4.34 9.25
C ASP A 185 -21.98 -3.23 9.32
N GLY A 186 -22.41 -2.85 10.52
CA GLY A 186 -23.47 -1.85 10.73
C GLY A 186 -23.53 -1.32 12.18
N PRO A 187 -24.63 -0.64 12.56
CA PRO A 187 -24.75 -0.04 13.89
C PRO A 187 -24.68 -1.07 15.03
N VAL A 188 -23.76 -0.82 15.96
CA VAL A 188 -23.62 -1.57 17.20
C VAL A 188 -24.63 -1.00 18.19
N VAL A 189 -25.74 -1.70 18.41
CA VAL A 189 -26.81 -1.32 19.38
C VAL A 189 -26.84 -2.21 20.62
N LEU A 190 -26.04 -3.29 20.61
CA LEU A 190 -25.77 -4.20 21.72
C LEU A 190 -24.26 -4.46 21.74
N PRO A 191 -23.68 -4.93 22.87
CA PRO A 191 -22.26 -5.26 22.93
C PRO A 191 -21.84 -6.24 21.84
N VAL A 192 -20.76 -5.91 21.13
CA VAL A 192 -20.14 -6.76 20.09
C VAL A 192 -18.66 -6.92 20.40
N THR A 193 -18.15 -8.13 20.28
CA THR A 193 -16.72 -8.43 20.40
C THR A 193 -16.07 -8.42 19.02
N VAL A 194 -15.01 -7.64 18.85
CA VAL A 194 -14.16 -7.64 17.65
C VAL A 194 -12.86 -8.35 17.97
N GLY A 195 -12.47 -9.32 17.14
CA GLY A 195 -11.20 -10.01 17.27
C GLY A 195 -10.05 -9.17 16.73
N ILE A 196 -8.88 -9.31 17.33
CA ILE A 196 -7.64 -8.70 16.86
C ILE A 196 -6.65 -9.83 16.57
N ALA A 197 -6.15 -9.87 15.34
CA ALA A 197 -5.16 -10.84 14.88
C ALA A 197 -3.85 -10.13 14.49
N PRO A 198 -2.89 -9.98 15.42
CA PRO A 198 -1.53 -9.59 15.10
C PRO A 198 -0.85 -10.69 14.26
N THR A 199 -0.03 -10.30 13.27
CA THR A 199 0.69 -11.29 12.43
C THR A 199 1.69 -12.14 13.23
N ARG A 200 2.23 -11.63 14.35
CA ARG A 200 3.18 -12.35 15.24
C ARG A 200 2.94 -11.99 16.70
N THR A 201 2.23 -12.84 17.41
CA THR A 201 1.90 -12.67 18.84
C THR A 201 3.15 -12.72 19.74
N ASP A 202 4.15 -13.54 19.40
CA ASP A 202 5.38 -13.69 20.20
C ASP A 202 6.26 -12.42 20.26
N ASP A 203 6.10 -11.51 19.30
CA ASP A 203 6.89 -10.28 19.19
C ASP A 203 6.08 -9.03 19.59
N LEU A 204 4.91 -9.22 20.20
CA LEU A 204 4.01 -8.14 20.58
C LEU A 204 4.59 -7.34 21.76
N GLY A 205 4.96 -6.08 21.51
CA GLY A 205 5.44 -5.15 22.53
C GLY A 205 4.30 -4.41 23.22
N ALA A 206 3.34 -3.92 22.44
CA ALA A 206 2.13 -3.28 22.94
C ALA A 206 0.98 -3.50 21.96
N LEU A 207 -0.24 -3.54 22.48
CA LEU A 207 -1.48 -3.62 21.72
C LEU A 207 -2.47 -2.64 22.34
N THR A 208 -2.93 -1.68 21.55
CA THR A 208 -3.85 -0.64 22.00
C THR A 208 -5.01 -0.50 21.02
N ALA A 209 -6.21 -0.33 21.56
CA ALA A 209 -7.41 -0.07 20.78
C ALA A 209 -8.07 1.23 21.23
N ARG A 210 -8.64 1.98 20.29
CA ARG A 210 -9.36 3.23 20.56
C ARG A 210 -10.43 3.50 19.52
N LEU A 211 -11.44 4.25 19.93
CA LEU A 211 -12.42 4.85 19.02
C LEU A 211 -11.98 6.28 18.70
N VAL A 212 -11.75 6.56 17.43
CA VAL A 212 -11.37 7.88 16.92
C VAL A 212 -12.60 8.51 16.26
N GLY A 213 -13.03 9.67 16.73
CA GLY A 213 -14.17 10.39 16.16
C GLY A 213 -13.90 11.89 16.14
N ALA A 214 -14.95 12.71 16.06
CA ALA A 214 -14.81 14.17 16.07
C ALA A 214 -14.24 14.76 17.39
N GLY A 215 -14.26 13.98 18.47
CA GLY A 215 -13.75 14.34 19.79
C GLY A 215 -12.35 13.80 20.09
N SER A 216 -11.98 13.80 21.38
CA SER A 216 -10.77 13.11 21.82
C SER A 216 -10.92 11.59 21.65
N PRO A 217 -9.86 10.86 21.25
CA PRO A 217 -9.91 9.41 21.12
C PRO A 217 -10.33 8.74 22.44
N LEU A 218 -11.24 7.78 22.36
CA LEU A 218 -11.74 7.02 23.51
C LEU A 218 -10.97 5.71 23.60
N PRO A 219 -10.21 5.45 24.67
CA PRO A 219 -9.48 4.19 24.81
C PRO A 219 -10.45 3.02 25.01
N LEU A 220 -10.16 1.88 24.37
CA LEU A 220 -10.85 0.62 24.56
C LEU A 220 -9.96 -0.35 25.34
N ALA A 221 -10.56 -1.12 26.24
CA ALA A 221 -9.87 -2.21 26.90
C ALA A 221 -9.67 -3.35 25.90
N VAL A 222 -8.43 -3.83 25.81
CA VAL A 222 -8.10 -5.04 25.04
C VAL A 222 -8.04 -6.20 26.02
N ASP A 223 -8.90 -7.19 25.84
CA ASP A 223 -8.82 -8.45 26.57
C ASP A 223 -7.93 -9.42 25.79
N THR A 224 -7.18 -10.27 26.49
CA THR A 224 -6.33 -11.29 25.85
C THR A 224 -6.39 -12.56 26.66
N VAL A 225 -7.07 -13.56 26.09
CA VAL A 225 -7.28 -14.87 26.72
C VAL A 225 -6.76 -15.95 25.77
N ASP A 226 -5.89 -16.82 26.27
CA ASP A 226 -5.28 -17.92 25.51
C ASP A 226 -4.66 -17.50 24.17
N GLY A 227 -4.08 -16.29 24.13
CA GLY A 227 -3.43 -15.74 22.94
C GLY A 227 -4.38 -15.11 21.91
N VAL A 228 -5.68 -15.05 22.20
CA VAL A 228 -6.67 -14.34 21.38
C VAL A 228 -6.91 -12.97 22.00
N SER A 229 -6.57 -11.92 21.25
CA SER A 229 -6.86 -10.53 21.65
C SER A 229 -8.22 -10.08 21.11
N THR A 230 -9.02 -9.43 21.94
CA THR A 230 -10.33 -8.90 21.54
C THR A 230 -10.57 -7.51 22.13
N VAL A 231 -11.50 -6.77 21.54
CA VAL A 231 -12.09 -5.56 22.13
C VAL A 231 -13.60 -5.73 22.17
N GLU A 232 -14.22 -5.21 23.22
CA GLU A 232 -15.68 -5.10 23.28
C GLU A 232 -16.10 -3.68 22.86
N LEU A 233 -17.04 -3.61 21.94
CA LEU A 233 -17.73 -2.40 21.55
C LEU A 233 -19.09 -2.39 22.26
N ASP A 234 -19.19 -1.70 23.39
CA ASP A 234 -20.45 -1.51 24.13
C ASP A 234 -20.97 -0.07 23.98
N PRO A 235 -22.15 0.13 23.35
CA PRO A 235 -22.80 1.43 23.28
C PRO A 235 -23.22 2.03 24.64
N ALA A 236 -23.25 1.22 25.71
CA ALA A 236 -23.51 1.72 27.06
C ALA A 236 -22.30 2.43 27.68
N ASP A 237 -21.08 2.06 27.25
CA ASP A 237 -19.82 2.57 27.78
C ASP A 237 -19.31 3.81 27.02
N HIS A 238 -19.79 4.02 25.80
CA HIS A 238 -19.34 5.07 24.91
C HIS A 238 -20.50 5.92 24.36
N PRO A 239 -20.30 7.23 24.12
CA PRO A 239 -21.31 8.06 23.48
C PRO A 239 -21.67 7.53 22.09
N ALA A 240 -22.95 7.58 21.73
CA ALA A 240 -23.39 7.22 20.39
C ALA A 240 -22.74 8.12 19.32
N GLY A 241 -22.37 7.55 18.17
CA GLY A 241 -21.62 8.27 17.16
C GLY A 241 -21.00 7.38 16.08
N LEU A 242 -20.52 8.01 15.03
CA LEU A 242 -19.60 7.41 14.05
C LEU A 242 -18.17 7.56 14.56
N TYR A 243 -17.43 6.45 14.57
CA TYR A 243 -16.03 6.38 14.96
C TYR A 243 -15.26 5.53 13.96
N ASP A 244 -13.94 5.68 13.94
CA ASP A 244 -13.01 4.66 13.46
C ASP A 244 -12.52 3.86 14.66
N LEU A 245 -12.79 2.55 14.68
CA LEU A 245 -12.10 1.63 15.56
C LEU A 245 -10.68 1.48 15.03
N GLU A 246 -9.72 2.04 15.76
CA GLU A 246 -8.31 1.97 15.47
C GLU A 246 -7.62 1.01 16.45
N VAL A 247 -6.92 0.02 15.90
CA VAL A 247 -6.09 -0.92 16.66
C VAL A 247 -4.65 -0.76 16.20
N GLU A 248 -3.79 -0.41 17.13
CA GLU A 248 -2.36 -0.26 16.94
C GLU A 248 -1.60 -1.38 17.67
N VAL A 249 -0.70 -2.05 16.94
CA VAL A 249 0.21 -3.06 17.47
C VAL A 249 1.64 -2.57 17.31
N ALA A 250 2.37 -2.50 18.42
CA ALA A 250 3.80 -2.27 18.41
C ALA A 250 4.54 -3.61 18.42
N TYR A 251 5.41 -3.82 17.44
CA TYR A 251 6.35 -4.93 17.33
C TYR A 251 7.78 -4.41 17.48
N GLY A 252 8.22 -4.19 18.72
CA GLY A 252 9.54 -3.63 19.01
C GLY A 252 9.75 -2.24 18.38
N ALA A 253 10.54 -2.17 17.31
CA ALA A 253 10.88 -0.92 16.61
C ALA A 253 9.90 -0.53 15.48
N SER A 254 8.90 -1.36 15.19
CA SER A 254 7.87 -1.10 14.18
C SER A 254 6.47 -1.12 14.80
N SER A 255 5.51 -0.46 14.18
CA SER A 255 4.09 -0.60 14.52
C SER A 255 3.23 -0.88 13.29
N SER A 256 2.04 -1.41 13.52
CA SER A 256 1.00 -1.58 12.52
C SER A 256 -0.32 -1.10 13.07
N VAL A 257 -1.11 -0.44 12.22
CA VAL A 257 -2.43 0.08 12.56
C VAL A 257 -3.45 -0.53 11.62
N ALA A 258 -4.56 -1.02 12.17
CA ALA A 258 -5.77 -1.32 11.44
C ALA A 258 -6.90 -0.38 11.88
N THR A 259 -7.68 0.09 10.91
CA THR A 259 -8.82 0.96 11.14
C THR A 259 -10.05 0.38 10.46
N THR A 260 -11.18 0.39 11.14
CA THR A 260 -12.49 0.13 10.52
C THR A 260 -13.51 1.13 11.07
N PRO A 261 -14.36 1.71 10.21
CA PRO A 261 -15.40 2.60 10.71
C PRO A 261 -16.48 1.78 11.43
N VAL A 262 -17.07 2.36 12.48
CA VAL A 262 -18.10 1.75 13.33
C VAL A 262 -19.12 2.81 13.77
N ILE A 263 -20.40 2.44 13.82
CA ILE A 263 -21.46 3.28 14.39
C ILE A 263 -21.84 2.70 15.75
N LEU A 264 -21.70 3.47 16.83
CA LEU A 264 -22.13 3.07 18.17
C LEU A 264 -23.47 3.69 18.54
N GLY A 265 -24.35 2.86 19.12
CA GLY A 265 -25.62 3.25 19.72
C GLY A 265 -26.67 3.75 18.73
N ALA A 266 -27.74 4.35 19.27
CA ALA A 266 -28.75 5.03 18.48
C ALA A 266 -28.17 6.35 17.95
N PHE A 267 -27.49 6.24 16.82
CA PHE A 267 -26.85 7.35 16.12
C PHE A 267 -27.87 8.05 15.21
N ALA A 268 -27.97 9.37 15.35
CA ALA A 268 -28.80 10.24 14.52
C ALA A 268 -27.89 11.10 13.63
N PRO A 269 -27.44 10.59 12.47
CA PRO A 269 -26.62 11.35 11.55
C PRO A 269 -27.38 12.60 11.09
N ARG A 270 -26.66 13.64 10.75
CA ARG A 270 -27.16 14.95 10.32
C ARG A 270 -26.60 15.30 8.95
N TRP A 271 -27.38 16.06 8.18
CA TRP A 271 -26.98 16.47 6.84
C TRP A 271 -25.62 17.18 6.85
N ASP A 272 -25.46 18.22 7.66
CA ASP A 272 -24.27 19.08 7.58
C ASP A 272 -22.98 18.38 8.06
N THR A 273 -23.12 17.37 8.93
CA THR A 273 -21.98 16.72 9.60
C THR A 273 -21.57 15.42 8.92
N PHE A 274 -22.51 14.66 8.36
CA PHE A 274 -22.24 13.30 7.88
C PHE A 274 -22.62 13.12 6.41
N VAL A 275 -23.85 13.51 6.03
CA VAL A 275 -24.35 13.22 4.67
C VAL A 275 -23.77 14.15 3.62
N ARG A 276 -23.62 15.44 3.91
CA ARG A 276 -23.02 16.40 2.96
C ARG A 276 -21.55 16.05 2.66
N PRO A 277 -20.67 15.78 3.64
CA PRO A 277 -19.31 15.34 3.35
C PRO A 277 -19.27 14.06 2.49
N LEU A 278 -20.15 13.08 2.77
CA LEU A 278 -20.26 11.88 1.96
C LEU A 278 -20.68 12.20 0.52
N TYR A 279 -21.65 13.08 0.33
CA TYR A 279 -22.05 13.58 -0.99
C TYR A 279 -20.90 14.27 -1.72
N GLU A 280 -20.18 15.18 -1.04
CA GLU A 280 -19.07 15.94 -1.62
C GLU A 280 -17.93 15.03 -2.10
N ASP A 281 -17.66 13.96 -1.35
CA ASP A 281 -16.62 12.98 -1.65
C ASP A 281 -17.03 11.99 -2.76
N ARG A 282 -18.23 11.39 -2.64
CA ARG A 282 -18.62 10.22 -3.45
C ARG A 282 -19.60 10.50 -4.58
N CYS A 283 -20.36 11.60 -4.50
CA CYS A 283 -21.50 11.84 -5.40
C CYS A 283 -21.38 13.13 -6.20
N PHE A 284 -20.66 14.14 -5.70
CA PHE A 284 -20.60 15.48 -6.28
C PHE A 284 -20.07 15.49 -7.72
N ALA A 285 -19.11 14.63 -8.05
CA ALA A 285 -18.52 14.56 -9.39
C ALA A 285 -19.58 14.30 -10.48
N CYS A 286 -20.57 13.45 -10.19
CA CYS A 286 -21.62 13.05 -11.13
C CYS A 286 -22.99 13.66 -10.83
N HIS A 287 -23.20 14.24 -9.64
CA HIS A 287 -24.49 14.79 -9.19
C HIS A 287 -24.36 16.24 -8.64
N GLY A 288 -23.33 16.96 -9.13
CA GLY A 288 -23.05 18.36 -8.85
C GLY A 288 -23.95 19.35 -9.59
N ALA A 289 -23.66 20.65 -9.41
CA ALA A 289 -24.51 21.82 -9.76
C ALA A 289 -25.46 21.67 -10.96
N ASP A 290 -24.97 21.24 -12.12
CA ASP A 290 -25.76 21.20 -13.36
C ASP A 290 -26.10 19.78 -13.84
N ILE A 291 -25.80 18.74 -13.05
CA ILE A 291 -25.99 17.34 -13.44
C ILE A 291 -27.25 16.77 -12.77
N GLN A 292 -28.10 16.10 -13.56
CA GLN A 292 -29.35 15.54 -13.06
C GLN A 292 -29.22 14.02 -12.81
N PRO A 293 -29.76 13.51 -11.69
CA PRO A 293 -30.39 14.26 -10.60
C PRO A 293 -29.36 15.07 -9.80
N PHE A 294 -29.67 16.32 -9.50
CA PHE A 294 -28.85 17.16 -8.62
C PHE A 294 -29.00 16.67 -7.18
N LEU A 295 -27.89 16.47 -6.48
CA LEU A 295 -27.86 15.99 -5.09
C LEU A 295 -27.09 16.96 -4.15
N GLY A 296 -26.88 18.21 -4.54
CA GLY A 296 -26.07 19.16 -3.76
C GLY A 296 -26.73 19.79 -2.55
N THR A 297 -27.98 19.46 -2.25
CA THR A 297 -28.71 19.98 -1.09
C THR A 297 -29.46 18.88 -0.36
N ARG A 298 -29.73 19.12 0.93
CA ARG A 298 -30.57 18.25 1.76
C ARG A 298 -31.91 17.93 1.10
N ASP A 299 -32.62 18.95 0.62
CA ASP A 299 -33.94 18.79 0.01
C ASP A 299 -33.86 17.94 -1.28
N ALA A 300 -32.80 18.11 -2.06
CA ALA A 300 -32.60 17.33 -3.27
C ALA A 300 -32.29 15.85 -2.96
N TRP A 301 -31.49 15.58 -1.92
CA TRP A 301 -31.30 14.22 -1.40
C TRP A 301 -32.62 13.61 -0.92
N MET A 302 -33.38 14.34 -0.09
CA MET A 302 -34.67 13.86 0.43
C MET A 302 -35.63 13.49 -0.70
N ALA A 303 -35.70 14.30 -1.77
CA ALA A 303 -36.55 14.04 -2.93
C ALA A 303 -36.12 12.81 -3.73
N ASN A 304 -34.83 12.47 -3.72
CA ASN A 304 -34.25 11.37 -4.50
C ASN A 304 -33.83 10.16 -3.65
N PHE A 305 -34.04 10.19 -2.33
CA PHE A 305 -33.41 9.27 -1.38
C PHE A 305 -33.67 7.79 -1.71
N THR A 306 -34.91 7.42 -1.99
CA THR A 306 -35.26 6.04 -2.37
C THR A 306 -34.54 5.59 -3.64
N ALA A 307 -34.37 6.48 -4.63
CA ALA A 307 -33.66 6.17 -5.86
C ALA A 307 -32.14 6.09 -5.63
N VAL A 308 -31.59 6.95 -4.78
CA VAL A 308 -30.18 6.90 -4.37
C VAL A 308 -29.89 5.56 -3.71
N LEU A 309 -30.62 5.19 -2.65
CA LEU A 309 -30.44 3.91 -1.97
C LEU A 309 -30.58 2.72 -2.90
N ALA A 310 -31.62 2.70 -3.75
CA ALA A 310 -31.83 1.61 -4.70
C ALA A 310 -30.66 1.41 -5.69
N ASN A 311 -29.97 2.49 -6.06
CA ASN A 311 -28.83 2.42 -6.99
C ASN A 311 -27.52 2.07 -6.28
N VAL A 312 -27.25 2.66 -5.11
CA VAL A 312 -25.99 2.44 -4.38
C VAL A 312 -25.95 1.10 -3.63
N ALA A 313 -27.11 0.59 -3.20
CA ALA A 313 -27.23 -0.70 -2.51
C ALA A 313 -27.55 -1.88 -3.46
N ALA A 314 -27.61 -1.66 -4.78
CA ALA A 314 -27.77 -2.74 -5.75
C ALA A 314 -26.52 -3.63 -5.81
N ASP A 315 -26.69 -4.89 -6.21
CA ASP A 315 -25.57 -5.82 -6.46
C ASP A 315 -25.56 -6.27 -7.95
N PRO A 316 -24.66 -5.73 -8.80
CA PRO A 316 -23.69 -4.68 -8.48
C PRO A 316 -24.33 -3.28 -8.41
N PRO A 317 -23.66 -2.30 -7.76
CA PRO A 317 -24.15 -0.93 -7.68
C PRO A 317 -24.34 -0.30 -9.07
N VAL A 318 -25.41 0.48 -9.23
CA VAL A 318 -25.73 1.17 -10.49
C VAL A 318 -25.08 2.56 -10.48
N MET A 319 -23.77 2.58 -10.72
CA MET A 319 -22.95 3.79 -10.79
C MET A 319 -22.22 3.87 -12.15
N PRO A 320 -21.92 5.08 -12.66
CA PRO A 320 -21.06 5.23 -13.84
C PRO A 320 -19.70 4.54 -13.63
N PRO A 321 -19.09 3.92 -14.68
CA PRO A 321 -17.81 3.22 -14.56
C PRO A 321 -16.65 4.10 -14.06
N ASP A 322 -16.79 5.42 -14.19
CA ASP A 322 -15.84 6.45 -13.82
C ASP A 322 -16.17 7.16 -12.49
N ALA A 323 -17.26 6.77 -11.81
CA ALA A 323 -17.73 7.42 -10.58
C ALA A 323 -16.92 7.06 -9.32
N GLY A 324 -15.87 6.25 -9.45
CA GLY A 324 -15.10 5.73 -8.31
C GLY A 324 -15.79 4.53 -7.63
N ASP A 325 -15.32 4.20 -6.43
CA ASP A 325 -15.88 3.11 -5.64
C ASP A 325 -17.29 3.47 -5.14
N ALA A 326 -18.20 2.50 -5.17
CA ALA A 326 -19.53 2.64 -4.60
C ALA A 326 -19.48 2.89 -3.07
N LEU A 327 -20.61 3.32 -2.50
CA LEU A 327 -20.74 3.45 -1.05
C LEU A 327 -20.52 2.08 -0.38
N THR A 328 -19.79 2.09 0.73
CA THR A 328 -19.63 0.94 1.62
C THR A 328 -20.95 0.62 2.33
N PRO A 329 -21.14 -0.63 2.83
CA PRO A 329 -22.32 -0.99 3.62
C PRO A 329 -22.59 -0.02 4.79
N LEU A 330 -21.54 0.41 5.50
CA LEU A 330 -21.69 1.35 6.61
C LEU A 330 -22.13 2.75 6.16
N GLU A 331 -21.65 3.23 5.01
CA GLU A 331 -22.11 4.50 4.43
C GLU A 331 -23.58 4.42 4.01
N VAL A 332 -24.03 3.26 3.53
CA VAL A 332 -25.45 2.99 3.27
C VAL A 332 -26.26 3.00 4.56
N ASP A 333 -25.81 2.29 5.60
CA ASP A 333 -26.45 2.29 6.93
C ASP A 333 -26.53 3.69 7.55
N LEU A 334 -25.50 4.52 7.34
CA LEU A 334 -25.51 5.92 7.77
C LEU A 334 -26.61 6.72 7.07
N LEU A 335 -26.78 6.53 5.76
CA LEU A 335 -27.84 7.17 4.99
C LEU A 335 -29.23 6.69 5.43
N GLU A 336 -29.40 5.39 5.67
CA GLU A 336 -30.65 4.81 6.17
C GLU A 336 -31.00 5.33 7.57
N ALA A 337 -30.01 5.42 8.48
CA ALA A 337 -30.19 6.01 9.80
C ALA A 337 -30.59 7.49 9.72
N TRP A 338 -30.02 8.25 8.78
CA TRP A 338 -30.38 9.66 8.58
C TRP A 338 -31.83 9.81 8.12
N ALA A 339 -32.27 8.96 7.19
CA ALA A 339 -33.65 8.96 6.72
C ALA A 339 -34.63 8.47 7.79
N ALA A 340 -34.26 7.47 8.58
CA ALA A 340 -35.07 6.95 9.68
C ALA A 340 -35.34 8.02 10.76
N ASP A 341 -34.40 8.94 10.98
CA ASP A 341 -34.57 10.09 11.90
C ASP A 341 -35.30 11.29 11.24
N GLY A 342 -35.85 11.13 10.05
CA GLY A 342 -36.61 12.17 9.36
C GLY A 342 -35.73 13.24 8.70
N PHE A 343 -34.52 12.85 8.28
CA PHE A 343 -33.56 13.69 7.57
C PHE A 343 -33.12 14.93 8.36
N PRO A 344 -32.64 14.85 9.60
CA PRO A 344 -32.23 16.05 10.35
C PRO A 344 -31.12 16.84 9.63
N GLN A 345 -31.14 18.16 9.81
CA GLN A 345 -30.13 19.09 9.28
C GLN A 345 -28.80 18.95 10.02
#